data_AF-A0A1I4TMU2-F1
#
_entry.id   AF-A0A1I4TMU2-F1
#
_cell.length_a   1.000
_cell.length_b   1.000
_cell.length_c   1.000
_cell.angle_alpha   90.00
_cell.angle_beta   90.00
_cell.angle_gamma   90.00
#
_symmetry.space_group_name_H-M   'P 1'
#
loop_
_entity.id
_entity.type
_entity.pdbx_description
1 polymer ?
#
loop_
_entity_poly.entity_id
_entity_poly.type
_entity_poly.pdbx_seq_one_letter_code
_entity_poly.pdbx_strand_id
1 'polypeptide(L)'
;MTIDVASTPPAFWDTVAEHVAAQVTPAIKLGPHSRGPIITYLRDLECAARHECESRQAIQIIASGRHLLGDQSSVEPGEGPFSRT
;
A
#
# COMPACT_ATOMS: atom_id res chain seq x y z
N MET A 1 -18.82 -35.74 -5.43
CA MET A 1 -17.61 -35.08 -5.97
C MET A 1 -17.66 -33.64 -5.49
N THR A 2 -17.11 -33.40 -4.30
CA THR A 2 -17.03 -32.08 -3.67
C THR A 2 -15.93 -31.32 -4.39
N ILE A 3 -16.32 -30.34 -5.19
CA ILE A 3 -15.39 -29.44 -5.85
C ILE A 3 -14.94 -28.46 -4.76
N ASP A 4 -13.69 -28.61 -4.34
CA ASP A 4 -13.02 -27.74 -3.39
C ASP A 4 -13.19 -26.28 -3.83
N VAL A 5 -13.83 -25.48 -2.98
CA VAL A 5 -14.28 -24.14 -3.34
C VAL A 5 -13.07 -23.21 -3.42
N ALA A 6 -12.70 -22.85 -4.64
CA ALA A 6 -12.04 -21.61 -5.01
C ALA A 6 -10.80 -21.21 -4.19
N SER A 7 -9.63 -21.68 -4.61
CA SER A 7 -8.39 -20.89 -4.50
C SER A 7 -8.50 -19.65 -5.41
N THR A 8 -9.37 -18.72 -5.04
CA THR A 8 -9.32 -17.36 -5.58
C THR A 8 -8.00 -16.79 -5.07
N PRO A 9 -7.12 -16.25 -5.94
CA PRO A 9 -5.97 -15.48 -5.46
C PRO A 9 -6.48 -14.49 -4.40
N PRO A 10 -5.75 -14.28 -3.28
CA PRO A 10 -6.15 -13.27 -2.31
C PRO A 10 -6.47 -11.98 -3.07
N ALA A 11 -7.53 -11.27 -2.67
CA ALA A 11 -7.73 -9.95 -3.22
C ALA A 11 -6.40 -9.20 -2.98
N PHE A 12 -5.84 -8.54 -4.00
CA PHE A 12 -4.48 -7.98 -3.93
C PHE A 12 -4.20 -7.23 -2.61
N TRP A 13 -5.22 -6.53 -2.09
CA TRP A 13 -5.23 -5.83 -0.82
C TRP A 13 -4.95 -6.71 0.42
N ASP A 14 -5.29 -8.00 0.40
CA ASP A 14 -4.98 -8.97 1.46
C ASP A 14 -3.47 -9.26 1.53
N THR A 15 -2.77 -9.16 0.39
CA THR A 15 -1.31 -9.40 0.29
C THR A 15 -0.48 -8.12 0.33
N VAL A 16 -1.11 -6.96 0.46
CA VAL A 16 -0.42 -5.66 0.38
C VAL A 16 0.67 -5.50 1.44
N ALA A 17 0.51 -6.15 2.60
CA ALA A 17 1.50 -6.14 3.68
C ALA A 17 2.83 -6.75 3.22
N GLU A 18 2.77 -7.94 2.63
CA GLU A 18 3.94 -8.65 2.11
C GLU A 18 4.57 -7.89 0.96
N HIS A 19 3.73 -7.37 0.06
CA HIS A 19 4.17 -6.58 -1.08
C HIS A 19 4.91 -5.30 -0.66
N VAL A 20 4.33 -4.51 0.25
CA VAL A 20 4.96 -3.29 0.77
C VAL A 20 6.25 -3.64 1.51
N ALA A 21 6.26 -4.71 2.32
CA ALA A 21 7.47 -5.15 3.02
C ALA A 21 8.59 -5.53 2.04
N ALA A 22 8.27 -6.20 0.93
CA ALA A 22 9.22 -6.58 -0.12
C ALA A 22 9.85 -5.37 -0.82
N GLN A 23 9.12 -4.26 -0.96
CA GLN A 23 9.65 -3.01 -1.52
C GLN A 23 10.45 -2.21 -0.49
N VAL A 24 9.93 -2.05 0.73
CA VAL A 24 10.47 -1.15 1.75
C VAL A 24 11.74 -1.72 2.39
N THR A 25 11.77 -3.02 2.71
CA THR A 25 12.91 -3.66 3.39
C THR A 25 14.26 -3.43 2.68
N PRO A 26 14.40 -3.70 1.37
CA PRO A 26 15.64 -3.40 0.67
C PRO A 26 15.88 -1.88 0.53
N ALA A 27 14.82 -1.09 0.35
CA ALA A 27 14.90 0.35 0.14
C ALA A 27 15.43 1.14 1.35
N ILE A 28 15.17 0.66 2.58
CA ILE A 28 15.70 1.27 3.81
C ILE A 28 17.23 1.33 3.78
N LYS A 29 17.90 0.36 3.15
CA LYS A 29 19.37 0.33 3.06
C LYS A 29 19.93 1.27 1.99
N LEU A 30 19.07 1.80 1.12
CA LEU A 30 19.47 2.72 0.04
C LEU A 30 19.61 4.16 0.55
N GLY A 31 20.43 4.94 -0.13
CA GLY A 31 20.55 6.38 0.11
C GLY A 31 19.29 7.16 -0.32
N PRO A 32 19.06 8.38 0.21
CA PRO A 32 17.82 9.14 -0.01
C PRO A 32 17.42 9.32 -1.48
N HIS A 33 18.39 9.59 -2.37
CA HIS A 33 18.13 9.76 -3.81
C HIS A 33 17.63 8.47 -4.48
N SER A 34 18.07 7.30 -4.02
CA SER A 34 17.68 6.01 -4.58
C SER A 34 16.33 5.52 -4.07
N ARG A 35 15.79 6.12 -3.00
CA ARG A 35 14.46 5.78 -2.45
C ARG A 35 13.31 6.44 -3.21
N GLY A 36 13.58 7.53 -3.95
CA GLY A 36 12.58 8.34 -4.64
C GLY A 36 11.58 7.55 -5.51
N PRO A 37 12.04 6.61 -6.36
CA PRO A 37 11.14 5.78 -7.16
C PRO A 37 10.19 4.90 -6.31
N ILE A 38 10.69 4.35 -5.21
CA ILE A 38 9.90 3.48 -4.32
C ILE A 38 8.90 4.31 -3.52
N ILE A 39 9.30 5.49 -3.07
CA ILE A 39 8.39 6.46 -2.44
C ILE A 39 7.25 6.84 -3.40
N THR A 40 7.58 7.12 -4.67
CA THR A 40 6.60 7.47 -5.70
C THR A 40 5.63 6.31 -5.93
N TYR A 41 6.16 5.10 -6.13
CA TYR A 41 5.35 3.90 -6.27
C TYR A 41 4.37 3.71 -5.10
N LEU A 42 4.83 3.89 -3.86
CA LEU A 42 3.96 3.76 -2.69
C LEU A 42 2.92 4.89 -2.58
N ARG A 43 3.16 6.09 -3.13
CA ARG A 43 2.12 7.14 -3.22
C ARG A 43 1.01 6.73 -4.15
N ASP A 44 1.37 6.25 -5.33
CA ASP A 44 0.40 5.83 -6.34
C ASP A 44 -0.42 4.65 -5.81
N LEU A 45 0.24 3.72 -5.11
CA LEU A 45 -0.41 2.61 -4.43
C LEU A 45 -1.35 3.08 -3.31
N GLU A 46 -0.98 4.08 -2.50
CA GLU A 46 -1.86 4.65 -1.47
C GLU A 46 -3.09 5.34 -2.08
N CYS A 47 -2.90 6.04 -3.21
CA CYS A 47 -3.99 6.66 -3.96
C CYS A 47 -4.98 5.59 -4.45
N ALA A 48 -4.49 4.55 -5.13
CA ALA A 48 -5.32 3.43 -5.59
C ALA A 48 -6.06 2.75 -4.42
N ALA A 49 -5.35 2.49 -3.30
CA ALA A 49 -5.95 1.88 -2.12
C ALA A 49 -7.09 2.72 -1.55
N ARG A 50 -6.98 4.04 -1.53
CA ARG A 50 -8.05 4.92 -1.03
C ARG A 50 -9.33 4.89 -1.89
N HIS A 51 -9.21 4.57 -3.17
CA HIS A 51 -10.35 4.47 -4.08
C HIS A 51 -10.94 3.05 -4.16
N GLU A 52 -10.10 2.02 -4.06
CA GLU A 52 -10.47 0.65 -4.40
C GLU A 52 -10.43 -0.33 -3.21
N CYS A 53 -9.86 0.09 -2.07
CA CYS A 53 -9.70 -0.76 -0.89
C CYS A 53 -10.57 -0.28 0.28
N GLU A 54 -11.41 -1.17 0.81
CA GLU A 54 -12.18 -0.92 2.03
C GLU A 54 -11.35 -1.14 3.31
N SER A 55 -10.17 -1.76 3.20
CA SER A 55 -9.30 -2.05 4.34
C SER A 55 -8.47 -0.83 4.74
N ARG A 56 -8.86 -0.19 5.84
CA ARG A 56 -8.05 0.87 6.46
C ARG A 56 -6.65 0.40 6.83
N GLN A 57 -6.51 -0.87 7.21
CA GLN A 57 -5.22 -1.46 7.55
C GLN A 57 -4.28 -1.47 6.34
N ALA A 58 -4.78 -1.84 5.15
CA ALA A 58 -4.00 -1.82 3.92
C ALA A 58 -3.46 -0.42 3.62
N ILE A 59 -4.31 0.61 3.70
CA ILE A 59 -3.93 2.01 3.49
C ILE A 59 -2.85 2.43 4.50
N GLN A 60 -3.01 2.08 5.78
CA GLN A 60 -2.05 2.41 6.84
C GLN A 60 -0.69 1.74 6.64
N ILE A 61 -0.66 0.51 6.16
CA ILE A 61 0.58 -0.22 5.86
C ILE A 61 1.35 0.51 4.75
N ILE A 62 0.68 0.93 3.68
CA ILE A 62 1.30 1.65 2.57
C ILE A 62 1.86 3.00 3.05
N ALA A 63 1.05 3.77 3.79
CA ALA A 63 1.46 5.06 4.36
C ALA A 63 2.68 4.91 5.30
N SER A 64 2.67 3.86 6.14
CA SER A 64 3.80 3.56 7.03
C SER A 64 5.07 3.20 6.25
N GLY A 65 4.93 2.43 5.17
CA GLY A 65 6.04 2.13 4.26
C GLY A 65 6.68 3.39 3.67
N ARG A 66 5.86 4.36 3.23
CA ARG A 66 6.34 5.67 2.75
C ARG A 66 7.10 6.43 3.82
N HIS A 67 6.55 6.50 5.02
CA HIS A 67 7.16 7.19 6.16
C HIS A 67 8.52 6.60 6.52
N LEU A 68 8.66 5.26 6.50
CA LEU A 68 9.94 4.57 6.74
C LEU A 68 11.02 4.94 5.71
N LEU A 69 10.62 5.28 4.48
CA LEU A 69 11.56 5.70 3.44
C LEU A 69 11.89 7.20 3.49
N GLY A 70 11.18 7.97 4.31
CA GLY A 70 11.42 9.40 4.56
C GLY A 70 10.38 10.33 3.95
N ASP A 71 9.30 9.81 3.35
CA ASP A 71 8.20 10.65 2.87
C ASP A 71 7.11 10.77 3.94
N GLN A 72 7.02 11.94 4.57
CA GLN A 72 6.03 12.27 5.61
C GLN A 72 4.83 13.06 5.08
N SER A 73 4.74 13.26 3.77
CA SER A 73 3.63 14.01 3.19
C SER A 73 2.34 13.21 3.25
N SER A 74 1.23 13.92 3.45
CA SER A 74 -0.09 13.30 3.42
C SER A 74 -0.53 13.05 1.97
N VAL A 75 -1.20 11.91 1.76
CA VAL A 75 -2.05 11.71 0.59
C VAL A 75 -3.45 12.10 1.03
N GLU A 76 -3.96 13.19 0.45
CA GLU A 76 -5.31 13.69 0.76
C GLU A 76 -6.34 12.58 0.53
N PRO A 77 -7.47 12.58 1.26
CA PRO A 77 -8.57 11.70 0.95
C PRO A 77 -9.04 12.02 -0.48
N GLY A 78 -8.76 11.12 -1.43
CA GLY A 78 -9.51 11.11 -2.69
C GLY A 78 -11.00 10.90 -2.39
N GLU A 79 -11.91 11.31 -3.27
CA GLU A 79 -13.32 10.93 -3.12
C GLU A 79 -13.42 9.40 -3.04
N GLY A 80 -13.62 8.90 -1.82
CA GLY A 80 -13.61 7.50 -1.46
C GLY A 80 -14.60 7.29 -0.31
N PRO A 81 -14.90 6.03 0.05
CA PRO A 81 -15.97 5.71 0.99
C PRO A 81 -15.78 6.32 2.39
N PHE A 82 -14.57 6.78 2.70
CA PHE A 82 -14.21 7.39 4.00
C PHE A 82 -14.07 8.91 3.95
N SER A 83 -14.42 9.57 2.83
CA SER A 83 -14.21 11.02 2.63
C SER A 83 -15.36 11.90 3.15
N ARG A 84 -16.27 11.34 3.95
CA ARG A 84 -17.41 12.08 4.51
C ARG A 84 -17.53 11.85 6.03
N THR A 85 -17.00 12.81 6.79
CA THR A 85 -17.49 13.23 8.11
C THR A 85 -17.17 14.70 8.31
#